data_AF-A0A2I0QNT9-F1
#
_entry.id   AF-A0A2I0QNT9-F1
#
_cell.length_a   1.000
_cell.length_b   1.000
_cell.length_c   1.000
_cell.angle_alpha   90.00
_cell.angle_beta   90.00
_cell.angle_gamma   90.00
#
_symmetry.space_group_name_H-M   'P 1'
#
loop_
_entity.id
_entity.type
_entity.pdbx_description
1 polymer ?
#
loop_
_entity_poly.entity_id
_entity_poly.type
_entity_poly.pdbx_seq_one_letter_code
_entity_poly.pdbx_strand_id
1 'polypeptide(L)'
;MDKKINAGMEILNISSLRSHIFKTSTVLKITKYFYPKYGGIETRNFEVSRYLAKNGFEIYVSTSKHEKNLNDFEIYEGINIRRHKILFKAFNDVFYPGIIKDIFRLDYDLVHVDLPDPVNSIFAFLASVIKNKPLIITYHADIEKEELEKFPASLILKFYNIIFKFILQRAKKIFVTSRDYAKSGRNLKILCPNYVRIKVKTENYQVCLP
;
A
#
# COMPACT_ATOMS: atom_id res chain seq x y z
N MET A 1 14.79 -34.17 -20.57
CA MET A 1 14.17 -34.78 -19.38
C MET A 1 13.74 -33.64 -18.47
N ASP A 2 12.68 -32.97 -18.87
CA ASP A 2 12.22 -31.71 -18.29
C ASP A 2 11.32 -31.97 -17.09
N LYS A 3 11.79 -31.59 -15.90
CA LYS A 3 10.95 -31.54 -14.70
C LYS A 3 9.94 -30.40 -14.87
N LYS A 4 8.73 -30.76 -15.34
CA LYS A 4 7.52 -29.95 -15.21
C LYS A 4 7.36 -29.54 -13.73
N ILE A 5 7.56 -28.27 -13.43
CA ILE A 5 7.14 -27.67 -12.17
C ILE A 5 5.61 -27.59 -12.24
N ASN A 6 4.95 -28.50 -11.53
CA ASN A 6 3.52 -28.45 -11.26
C ASN A 6 3.22 -27.17 -10.47
N ALA A 7 2.83 -26.10 -11.17
CA ALA A 7 2.21 -24.94 -10.56
C ALA A 7 0.78 -25.33 -10.12
N GLY A 8 0.69 -25.92 -8.93
CA GLY A 8 -0.58 -26.19 -8.28
C GLY A 8 -1.38 -24.90 -8.15
N MET A 9 -2.56 -24.87 -8.77
CA MET A 9 -3.59 -23.87 -8.50
C MET A 9 -4.13 -24.11 -7.08
N GLU A 10 -3.48 -23.54 -6.07
CA GLU A 10 -4.13 -23.35 -4.78
C GLU A 10 -5.06 -22.14 -4.87
N ILE A 11 -6.36 -22.42 -4.94
CA ILE A 11 -7.39 -21.45 -4.59
C ILE A 11 -7.16 -21.17 -3.09
N LEU A 12 -6.43 -20.11 -2.77
CA LEU A 12 -6.23 -19.66 -1.39
C LEU A 12 -7.60 -19.27 -0.82
N ASN A 13 -8.27 -20.25 -0.23
CA ASN A 13 -9.49 -20.07 0.53
C ASN A 13 -9.16 -19.13 1.70
N ILE A 14 -9.99 -18.13 1.96
CA ILE A 14 -9.75 -17.12 3.02
C ILE A 14 -9.60 -17.79 4.39
N SER A 15 -10.20 -18.97 4.57
CA SER A 15 -10.00 -19.85 5.73
C SER A 15 -8.55 -20.36 5.88
N SER A 16 -7.85 -20.64 4.78
CA SER A 16 -6.44 -21.06 4.76
C SER A 16 -5.48 -19.89 5.01
N LEU A 17 -5.85 -18.66 4.63
CA LEU A 17 -5.12 -17.43 4.98
C LEU A 17 -5.13 -17.16 6.49
N ARG A 18 -6.17 -17.63 7.18
CA ARG A 18 -6.38 -17.47 8.63
C ARG A 18 -5.43 -18.32 9.48
N SER A 19 -5.06 -19.52 9.05
CA SER A 19 -4.28 -20.45 9.88
C SER A 19 -2.76 -20.21 9.82
N HIS A 20 -2.25 -19.56 8.77
CA HIS A 20 -0.80 -19.42 8.55
C HIS A 20 -0.26 -17.99 8.65
N ILE A 21 -1.09 -16.94 8.63
CA ILE A 21 -0.56 -15.57 8.48
C ILE A 21 -0.94 -14.60 9.62
N PHE A 22 -2.10 -14.71 10.28
CA PHE A 22 -2.45 -13.70 11.30
C PHE A 22 -3.33 -14.22 12.44
N LYS A 23 -2.79 -14.21 13.66
CA LYS A 23 -3.48 -14.62 14.91
C LYS A 23 -4.36 -13.52 15.52
N THR A 24 -4.17 -12.29 15.08
CA THR A 24 -4.99 -11.07 15.18
C THR A 24 -4.46 -10.23 14.01
N SER A 25 -5.28 -9.45 13.32
CA SER A 25 -4.86 -8.90 12.02
C SER A 25 -5.14 -7.41 11.92
N THR A 26 -4.57 -6.65 12.84
CA THR A 26 -4.70 -5.20 12.80
C THR A 26 -3.82 -4.65 11.68
N VAL A 27 -4.42 -3.92 10.75
CA VAL A 27 -3.76 -3.40 9.55
C VAL A 27 -3.67 -1.88 9.63
N LEU A 28 -2.45 -1.35 9.59
CA LEU A 28 -2.24 0.07 9.36
C LEU A 28 -2.12 0.33 7.85
N LYS A 29 -3.17 0.91 7.27
CA LYS A 29 -3.17 1.44 5.90
C LYS A 29 -2.75 2.90 5.92
N ILE A 30 -1.77 3.24 5.08
CA ILE A 30 -1.29 4.60 4.90
C ILE A 30 -1.59 5.02 3.47
N THR A 31 -2.27 6.15 3.29
CA THR A 31 -2.71 6.64 1.98
C THR A 31 -2.85 8.15 1.99
N LYS A 32 -2.57 8.79 0.85
CA LYS A 32 -2.69 10.24 0.68
C LYS A 32 -4.10 10.74 0.96
N TYR A 33 -5.08 10.15 0.29
CA TYR A 33 -6.50 10.43 0.43
C TYR A 33 -7.27 9.16 0.70
N PHE A 34 -8.44 9.36 1.30
CA PHE A 34 -9.40 8.32 1.63
C PHE A 34 -10.81 8.92 1.63
N TYR A 35 -11.81 8.08 1.86
CA TYR A 35 -13.21 8.49 2.01
C TYR A 35 -13.36 9.76 2.89
N PRO A 36 -14.20 10.74 2.50
CA PRO A 36 -15.12 10.74 1.35
C PRO A 36 -14.50 11.21 0.02
N LYS A 37 -13.17 11.33 -0.08
CA LYS A 37 -12.53 11.60 -1.37
C LYS A 37 -12.71 10.38 -2.28
N TYR A 38 -13.22 10.62 -3.49
CA TYR A 38 -13.33 9.61 -4.53
C TYR A 38 -12.31 9.85 -5.65
N GLY A 39 -11.80 8.75 -6.18
CA GLY A 39 -10.79 8.65 -7.23
C GLY A 39 -10.46 7.16 -7.46
N GLY A 40 -9.62 6.84 -8.44
CA GLY A 40 -9.34 5.43 -8.77
C GLY A 40 -8.70 4.67 -7.60
N ILE A 41 -7.65 5.24 -7.00
CA ILE A 41 -6.93 4.64 -5.88
C ILE A 41 -7.79 4.73 -4.60
N GLU A 42 -8.45 5.86 -4.36
CA GLU A 42 -9.24 6.10 -3.15
C GLU A 42 -10.43 5.15 -3.04
N THR A 43 -11.20 4.97 -4.12
CA THR A 43 -12.35 4.06 -4.15
C THR A 43 -11.91 2.63 -3.89
N ARG A 44 -10.85 2.16 -4.56
CA ARG A 44 -10.32 0.82 -4.34
C ARG A 44 -9.78 0.63 -2.93
N ASN A 45 -9.08 1.62 -2.40
CA ASN A 45 -8.56 1.57 -1.03
C ASN A 45 -9.72 1.43 -0.03
N PHE A 46 -10.79 2.20 -0.22
CA PHE A 46 -12.00 2.10 0.58
C PHE A 46 -12.66 0.72 0.47
N GLU A 47 -12.88 0.20 -0.73
CA GLU A 47 -13.52 -1.11 -0.94
C GLU A 47 -12.72 -2.27 -0.33
N VAL A 48 -11.39 -2.27 -0.49
CA VAL A 48 -10.52 -3.27 0.12
C VAL A 48 -10.57 -3.16 1.64
N SER A 49 -10.51 -1.95 2.19
CA SER A 49 -10.58 -1.72 3.64
C SER A 49 -11.90 -2.19 4.21
N ARG A 50 -13.02 -1.86 3.54
CA ARG A 50 -14.37 -2.29 3.88
C ARG A 50 -14.49 -3.81 3.84
N TYR A 51 -13.96 -4.44 2.81
CA TYR A 51 -13.97 -5.89 2.67
C TYR A 51 -13.19 -6.56 3.80
N LEU A 52 -11.99 -6.10 4.11
CA LEU A 52 -11.18 -6.66 5.19
C LEU A 52 -11.86 -6.46 6.55
N ALA A 53 -12.38 -5.26 6.83
CA ALA A 53 -13.14 -4.98 8.05
C ALA A 53 -14.33 -5.94 8.22
N LYS A 54 -15.12 -6.15 7.15
CA LYS A 54 -16.23 -7.12 7.13
C LYS A 54 -15.80 -8.57 7.35
N ASN A 55 -14.53 -8.91 7.10
CA ASN A 55 -13.97 -10.25 7.30
C ASN A 55 -13.20 -10.37 8.63
N GLY A 56 -13.39 -9.42 9.56
CA GLY A 56 -12.87 -9.50 10.93
C GLY A 56 -11.44 -8.97 11.11
N PHE A 57 -10.89 -8.25 10.13
CA PHE A 57 -9.65 -7.51 10.29
C PHE A 57 -9.92 -6.16 10.94
N GLU A 58 -9.07 -5.73 11.86
CA GLU A 58 -9.14 -4.37 12.40
C GLU A 58 -8.35 -3.43 11.48
N ILE A 59 -9.03 -2.49 10.84
CA ILE A 59 -8.39 -1.60 9.86
C ILE A 59 -8.22 -0.20 10.45
N TYR A 60 -6.98 0.28 10.47
CA TYR A 60 -6.64 1.68 10.71
C TYR A 60 -6.18 2.32 9.40
N VAL A 61 -6.85 3.39 9.00
CA VAL A 61 -6.44 4.22 7.87
C VAL A 61 -5.89 5.52 8.40
N SER A 62 -4.59 5.76 8.19
CA SER A 62 -3.96 7.05 8.45
C SER A 62 -3.81 7.82 7.13
N THR A 63 -4.52 8.95 7.03
CA THR A 63 -4.66 9.73 5.78
C THR A 63 -4.56 11.23 6.02
N SER A 64 -4.45 12.02 4.95
CA SER A 64 -4.56 13.48 5.03
C SER A 64 -6.01 13.96 5.22
N LYS A 65 -6.16 15.06 5.97
CA LYS A 65 -7.41 15.81 6.10
C LYS A 65 -7.55 16.78 4.92
N HIS A 66 -8.13 16.30 3.83
CA HIS A 66 -8.26 17.07 2.58
C HIS A 66 -9.32 18.18 2.63
N GLU A 67 -10.32 18.06 3.50
CA GLU A 67 -11.36 19.06 3.74
C GLU A 67 -11.46 19.41 5.24
N LYS A 68 -11.72 20.69 5.54
CA LYS A 68 -11.65 21.23 6.92
C LYS A 68 -12.75 20.69 7.84
N ASN A 69 -13.93 20.43 7.29
CA ASN A 69 -15.13 19.95 7.98
C ASN A 69 -15.11 18.45 8.30
N LEU A 70 -14.13 17.69 7.79
CA LEU A 70 -14.02 16.26 8.11
C LEU A 70 -13.62 16.05 9.57
N ASN A 71 -14.05 14.93 10.15
CA ASN A 71 -13.59 14.51 11.47
C ASN A 71 -12.11 14.10 11.43
N ASP A 72 -11.35 14.48 12.46
CA ASP A 72 -9.95 14.04 12.64
C ASP A 72 -9.87 12.54 12.94
N PHE A 73 -10.91 11.99 13.56
CA PHE A 73 -11.09 10.58 13.77
C PHE A 73 -12.56 10.19 13.60
N GLU A 74 -12.83 9.10 12.90
CA GLU A 74 -14.14 8.46 12.88
C GLU A 74 -14.02 6.97 12.58
N ILE A 75 -15.07 6.23 12.94
CA ILE A 75 -15.24 4.84 12.54
C ILE A 75 -16.33 4.83 11.47
N TYR A 76 -15.99 4.44 10.24
CA TYR A 76 -16.93 4.36 9.13
C TYR A 76 -16.88 2.97 8.50
N GLU A 77 -18.02 2.28 8.48
CA GLU A 77 -18.14 0.89 7.99
C GLU A 77 -17.13 -0.10 8.60
N GLY A 78 -16.82 0.07 9.89
CA GLY A 78 -15.86 -0.77 10.62
C GLY A 78 -14.39 -0.41 10.38
N ILE A 79 -14.12 0.71 9.68
CA ILE A 79 -12.77 1.21 9.41
C ILE A 79 -12.47 2.37 10.36
N ASN A 80 -11.37 2.29 11.10
CA ASN A 80 -10.86 3.38 11.94
C ASN A 80 -10.11 4.38 11.06
N ILE A 81 -10.68 5.55 10.79
CA ILE A 81 -10.08 6.57 9.92
C ILE A 81 -9.49 7.69 10.78
N ARG A 82 -8.17 7.89 10.71
CA ARG A 82 -7.44 9.01 11.33
C ARG A 82 -6.96 9.96 10.24
N ARG A 83 -7.39 11.22 10.32
CA ARG A 83 -7.06 12.28 9.37
C ARG A 83 -6.11 13.27 10.00
N HIS A 84 -5.01 13.53 9.31
CA HIS A 84 -3.96 14.43 9.77
C HIS A 84 -3.98 15.74 8.99
N LYS A 85 -3.79 16.86 9.69
CA LYS A 85 -3.71 18.19 9.08
C LYS A 85 -2.58 18.24 8.06
N ILE A 86 -2.90 18.69 6.84
CA ILE A 86 -1.92 18.97 5.79
C ILE A 86 -1.10 20.20 6.21
N LEU A 87 0.22 20.04 6.28
CA LEU A 87 1.15 21.12 6.57
C LEU A 87 1.48 21.91 5.29
N PHE A 88 1.79 21.21 4.20
CA PHE A 88 2.00 21.81 2.89
C PHE A 88 1.65 20.82 1.76
N LYS A 89 1.47 21.36 0.56
CA LYS A 89 1.29 20.59 -0.68
C LYS A 89 2.48 20.87 -1.59
N ALA A 90 3.02 19.84 -2.22
CA ALA A 90 4.13 19.98 -3.15
C ALA A 90 3.87 19.08 -4.36
N PHE A 91 3.92 19.65 -5.56
CA PHE A 91 3.50 18.96 -6.78
C PHE A 91 2.08 18.38 -6.62
N ASN A 92 1.90 17.11 -6.99
CA ASN A 92 0.68 16.35 -6.82
C ASN A 92 0.64 15.58 -5.50
N ASP A 93 1.40 15.94 -4.46
CA ASP A 93 1.42 15.26 -3.16
C ASP A 93 1.18 16.21 -1.98
N VAL A 94 0.88 15.65 -0.81
CA VAL A 94 0.58 16.39 0.42
C VAL A 94 1.39 15.85 1.58
N PHE A 95 1.95 16.76 2.38
CA PHE A 95 2.73 16.39 3.57
C PHE A 95 1.93 16.67 4.84
N TYR A 96 1.79 15.65 5.70
CA TYR A 96 0.99 15.70 6.93
C TYR A 96 1.68 14.89 8.03
N PRO A 97 2.63 15.48 8.76
CA PRO A 97 3.50 14.75 9.70
C PRO A 97 2.77 14.16 10.91
N GLY A 98 1.48 14.47 11.10
CA GLY A 98 0.64 13.87 12.13
C GLY A 98 0.62 12.34 12.09
N ILE A 99 0.82 11.74 10.90
CA ILE A 99 0.95 10.29 10.71
C ILE A 99 2.01 9.64 11.60
N ILE A 100 3.07 10.36 11.95
CA ILE A 100 4.12 9.86 12.84
C ILE A 100 3.53 9.43 14.19
N LYS A 101 2.51 10.13 14.69
CA LYS A 101 1.81 9.75 15.92
C LYS A 101 1.17 8.38 15.81
N ASP A 102 0.54 8.09 14.67
CA ASP A 102 -0.13 6.81 14.43
C ASP A 102 0.88 5.67 14.32
N ILE A 103 2.02 5.92 13.65
CA ILE A 103 3.12 4.97 13.55
C ILE A 103 3.58 4.48 14.93
N PHE A 104 3.68 5.39 15.90
CA PHE A 104 4.15 5.06 17.26
C PHE A 104 3.05 4.57 18.20
N ARG A 105 1.84 5.11 18.11
CA ARG A 105 0.77 4.88 19.10
C ARG A 105 -0.15 3.72 18.77
N LEU A 106 -0.36 3.41 17.49
CA LEU A 106 -1.20 2.29 17.11
C LEU A 106 -0.41 0.99 17.28
N ASP A 107 -1.10 -0.05 17.74
CA ASP A 107 -0.61 -1.42 17.64
C ASP A 107 -1.20 -2.04 16.37
N TYR A 108 -0.33 -2.53 15.50
CA TYR A 108 -0.71 -3.11 14.22
C TYR A 108 0.22 -4.28 13.90
N ASP A 109 -0.32 -5.26 13.20
CA ASP A 109 0.39 -6.48 12.82
C ASP A 109 1.01 -6.37 11.43
N LEU A 110 0.51 -5.47 10.59
CA LEU A 110 1.07 -5.19 9.27
C LEU A 110 0.82 -3.74 8.83
N VAL A 111 1.70 -3.27 7.95
CA VAL A 111 1.56 -1.97 7.28
C VAL A 111 1.23 -2.20 5.81
N HIS A 112 0.28 -1.46 5.26
CA HIS A 112 -0.06 -1.52 3.84
C HIS A 112 -0.06 -0.13 3.20
N VAL A 113 0.57 -0.03 2.03
CA VAL A 113 0.61 1.20 1.22
C VAL A 113 0.31 0.89 -0.25
N ASP A 114 -0.37 1.81 -0.91
CA ASP A 114 -0.66 1.77 -2.34
C ASP A 114 0.32 2.71 -3.07
N LEU A 115 0.90 2.27 -4.19
CA LEU A 115 1.84 3.02 -5.03
C LEU A 115 1.23 3.34 -6.39
N PRO A 116 1.55 4.48 -7.03
CA PRO A 116 2.61 5.42 -6.65
C PRO A 116 2.16 6.42 -5.58
N ASP A 117 2.93 6.50 -4.50
CA ASP A 117 2.69 7.47 -3.42
C ASP A 117 4.02 7.74 -2.67
N PRO A 118 4.84 8.71 -3.13
CA PRO A 118 6.18 8.91 -2.60
C PRO A 118 6.20 9.24 -1.11
N VAL A 119 5.35 10.16 -0.65
CA VAL A 119 5.32 10.57 0.76
C VAL A 119 4.85 9.41 1.64
N ASN A 120 3.77 8.73 1.27
CA ASN A 120 3.22 7.68 2.11
C ASN A 120 4.02 6.38 2.10
N SER A 121 4.68 6.06 0.99
CA SER A 121 5.56 4.90 0.93
C SER A 121 6.77 5.03 1.86
N ILE A 122 7.29 6.25 2.06
CA ILE A 122 8.32 6.53 3.06
C ILE A 122 7.76 6.33 4.47
N PHE A 123 6.59 6.88 4.78
CA PHE A 123 5.96 6.68 6.10
C PHE A 123 5.64 5.21 6.38
N ALA A 124 5.19 4.46 5.39
CA ALA A 124 4.92 3.03 5.52
C ALA A 124 6.20 2.21 5.74
N PHE A 125 7.28 2.55 5.04
CA PHE A 125 8.59 1.97 5.30
C PHE A 125 9.10 2.26 6.70
N LEU A 126 9.00 3.53 7.16
CA LEU A 126 9.36 3.90 8.53
C LEU A 126 8.52 3.13 9.56
N ALA A 127 7.20 3.06 9.37
CA ALA A 127 6.31 2.29 10.24
C ALA A 127 6.73 0.82 10.34
N SER A 128 7.02 0.21 9.19
CA SER A 128 7.45 -1.18 9.08
C SER A 128 8.81 -1.44 9.75
N VAL A 129 9.77 -0.52 9.62
CA VAL A 129 11.09 -0.64 10.24
C VAL A 129 11.02 -0.40 11.75
N ILE A 130 10.41 0.71 12.18
CA ILE A 130 10.33 1.12 13.59
C ILE A 130 9.59 0.08 14.45
N LYS A 131 8.48 -0.46 13.95
CA LYS A 131 7.68 -1.46 14.70
C LYS A 131 8.07 -2.90 14.37
N ASN A 132 9.04 -3.11 13.47
CA ASN A 132 9.40 -4.42 12.93
C ASN A 132 8.18 -5.22 12.41
N LYS A 133 7.25 -4.56 11.73
CA LYS A 133 6.02 -5.16 11.19
C LYS A 133 6.15 -5.36 9.67
N PRO A 134 5.60 -6.44 9.09
CA PRO A 134 5.66 -6.67 7.65
C PRO A 134 5.01 -5.51 6.86
N LEU A 135 5.69 -5.07 5.81
CA LEU A 135 5.17 -4.12 4.83
C LEU A 135 4.52 -4.88 3.67
N ILE A 136 3.29 -4.52 3.33
CA ILE A 136 2.58 -4.97 2.14
C ILE A 136 2.47 -3.78 1.20
N ILE A 137 2.64 -4.02 -0.09
CA ILE A 137 2.51 -2.97 -1.11
C ILE A 137 1.45 -3.40 -2.11
N THR A 138 0.57 -2.49 -2.52
CA THR A 138 -0.14 -2.63 -3.80
C THR A 138 0.43 -1.64 -4.80
N TYR A 139 0.83 -2.13 -5.96
CA TYR A 139 1.44 -1.37 -7.02
C TYR A 139 0.43 -1.14 -8.15
N HIS A 140 0.03 0.12 -8.35
CA HIS A 140 -0.92 0.54 -9.37
C HIS A 140 -0.24 1.01 -10.66
N ALA A 141 0.81 1.85 -10.55
CA ALA A 141 1.48 2.47 -11.68
C ALA A 141 2.89 3.01 -11.29
N ASP A 142 3.74 3.23 -12.30
CA ASP A 142 5.05 3.89 -12.18
C ASP A 142 4.78 5.38 -11.98
N ILE A 143 5.70 6.08 -11.33
CA ILE A 143 5.67 7.54 -11.31
C ILE A 143 6.01 8.02 -12.72
N GLU A 144 5.07 8.72 -13.37
CA GLU A 144 5.26 9.33 -14.68
C GLU A 144 6.39 10.36 -14.63
N LYS A 145 7.38 10.21 -15.50
CA LYS A 145 8.62 11.00 -15.47
C LYS A 145 8.44 12.43 -16.00
N GLU A 146 7.46 12.65 -16.87
CA GLU A 146 7.35 13.84 -17.72
C GLU A 146 7.10 15.13 -16.93
N GLU A 147 6.46 15.08 -15.76
CA GLU A 147 6.27 16.26 -14.90
C GLU A 147 7.46 16.57 -13.97
N LEU A 148 8.41 15.64 -13.82
CA LEU A 148 9.44 15.64 -12.77
C LEU A 148 10.87 15.92 -13.28
N GLU A 149 11.04 16.17 -14.57
CA GLU A 149 12.35 16.45 -15.18
C GLU A 149 12.84 17.90 -15.00
N LYS A 150 11.98 18.80 -14.48
CA LYS A 150 12.37 20.19 -14.16
C LYS A 150 13.15 20.23 -12.85
N PHE A 151 14.36 20.79 -12.85
CA PHE A 151 15.10 21.06 -11.60
C PHE A 151 14.26 21.97 -10.68
N PRO A 152 14.13 21.68 -9.37
CA PRO A 152 14.84 20.69 -8.56
C PRO A 152 14.17 19.30 -8.42
N ALA A 153 13.04 19.04 -9.09
CA ALA A 153 12.28 17.79 -8.95
C ALA A 153 13.09 16.53 -9.33
N SER A 154 14.04 16.66 -10.27
CA SER A 154 14.93 15.58 -10.67
C SER A 154 15.87 15.09 -9.55
N LEU A 155 16.30 15.98 -8.65
CA LEU A 155 17.13 15.62 -7.50
C LEU A 155 16.29 14.87 -6.45
N ILE A 156 15.09 15.39 -6.16
CA ILE A 156 14.11 14.75 -5.26
C ILE A 156 13.80 13.34 -5.76
N LEU A 157 13.59 13.17 -7.07
CA LEU A 157 13.30 11.88 -7.68
C LEU A 157 14.49 10.90 -7.56
N LYS A 158 15.74 11.36 -7.72
CA LYS A 158 16.92 10.52 -7.51
C LYS A 158 17.01 10.02 -6.07
N PHE A 159 16.81 10.90 -5.09
CA PHE A 159 16.78 10.54 -3.68
C PHE A 159 15.63 9.57 -3.37
N TYR A 160 14.44 9.85 -3.88
CA TYR A 160 13.30 8.95 -3.74
C TYR A 160 13.60 7.57 -4.34
N ASN A 161 14.20 7.49 -5.54
CA ASN A 161 14.55 6.20 -6.16
C ASN A 161 15.51 5.35 -5.32
N ILE A 162 16.42 5.99 -4.56
CA ILE A 162 17.29 5.27 -3.63
C ILE A 162 16.44 4.68 -2.49
N ILE A 163 15.60 5.50 -1.85
CA ILE A 163 14.71 5.07 -0.77
C ILE A 163 13.71 4.01 -1.25
N PHE A 164 13.22 4.16 -2.49
CA PHE A 164 12.25 3.28 -3.12
C PHE A 164 12.77 1.85 -3.25
N LYS A 165 14.07 1.66 -3.54
CA LYS A 165 14.68 0.32 -3.52
C LYS A 165 14.57 -0.34 -2.15
N PHE A 166 14.83 0.42 -1.07
CA PHE A 166 14.68 -0.09 0.30
C PHE A 166 13.21 -0.36 0.66
N ILE A 167 12.28 0.49 0.22
CA ILE A 167 10.84 0.28 0.39
C ILE A 167 10.44 -1.06 -0.25
N LEU A 168 10.85 -1.31 -1.49
CA LEU A 168 10.53 -2.54 -2.20
C LEU A 168 11.20 -3.77 -1.57
N GLN A 169 12.46 -3.67 -1.15
CA GLN A 169 13.16 -4.75 -0.43
C GLN A 169 12.53 -5.08 0.93
N ARG A 170 11.94 -4.08 1.60
CA ARG A 170 11.26 -4.26 2.89
C ARG A 170 9.90 -4.94 2.77
N ALA A 171 9.27 -4.83 1.61
CA ALA A 171 7.96 -5.40 1.36
C ALA A 171 8.01 -6.91 1.54
N LYS A 172 7.09 -7.49 2.32
CA LYS A 172 6.91 -8.94 2.44
C LYS A 172 6.15 -9.52 1.25
N LYS A 173 5.24 -8.73 0.67
CA LYS A 173 4.45 -9.06 -0.53
C LYS A 173 4.11 -7.79 -1.29
N ILE A 174 4.11 -7.88 -2.62
CA ILE A 174 3.71 -6.80 -3.53
C ILE A 174 2.57 -7.29 -4.40
N PHE A 175 1.40 -6.70 -4.27
CA PHE A 175 0.25 -6.91 -5.16
C PHE A 175 0.36 -6.00 -6.37
N VAL A 176 0.08 -6.50 -7.57
CA VAL A 176 0.07 -5.72 -8.82
C VAL A 176 -1.31 -5.81 -9.45
N THR A 177 -1.83 -4.68 -9.93
CA THR A 177 -3.21 -4.56 -10.44
C THR A 177 -3.41 -5.08 -11.86
N SER A 178 -2.36 -5.21 -12.68
CA SER A 178 -2.49 -5.79 -14.03
C SER A 178 -1.27 -6.60 -14.48
N ARG A 179 -1.53 -7.61 -15.33
CA ARG A 179 -0.52 -8.53 -15.90
C ARG A 179 0.43 -7.83 -16.86
N ASP A 180 -0.10 -6.92 -17.66
CA ASP A 180 0.70 -6.18 -18.64
C ASP A 180 1.65 -5.22 -17.92
N TYR A 181 1.23 -4.71 -16.76
CA TYR A 181 2.06 -3.84 -15.95
C TYR A 181 3.20 -4.60 -15.25
N ALA A 182 2.94 -5.77 -14.65
CA ALA A 182 3.98 -6.63 -14.08
C ALA A 182 5.05 -7.02 -15.12
N LYS A 183 4.66 -7.16 -16.39
CA LYS A 183 5.53 -7.50 -17.52
C LYS A 183 6.16 -6.31 -18.24
N SER A 184 5.72 -5.07 -18.01
CA SER A 184 6.18 -3.89 -18.76
C SER A 184 6.85 -2.83 -17.88
N GLY A 185 6.50 -2.75 -16.59
CA GLY A 185 7.05 -1.78 -15.64
C GLY A 185 8.56 -1.93 -15.47
N ARG A 186 9.31 -0.86 -15.76
CA ARG A 186 10.79 -0.87 -15.73
C ARG A 186 11.33 -1.20 -14.33
N ASN A 187 10.68 -0.69 -13.28
CA ASN A 187 11.09 -0.91 -11.90
C ASN A 187 10.71 -2.29 -11.36
N LEU A 188 9.59 -2.86 -11.83
CA LEU A 188 9.10 -4.17 -11.39
C LEU A 188 9.82 -5.34 -12.07
N LYS A 189 10.22 -5.21 -13.35
CA LYS A 189 10.96 -6.25 -14.08
C LYS A 189 12.25 -6.67 -13.39
N ILE A 190 12.92 -5.73 -12.73
CA ILE A 190 14.21 -5.97 -12.07
C ILE A 190 14.01 -6.71 -10.73
N LEU A 191 12.84 -6.59 -10.10
CA LEU A 191 12.61 -6.99 -8.71
C LEU A 191 11.61 -8.16 -8.54
N CYS A 192 10.80 -8.47 -9.55
CA CYS A 192 9.76 -9.51 -9.47
C CYS A 192 9.90 -10.59 -10.57
N PRO A 193 10.87 -11.51 -10.49
CA PRO A 193 10.97 -12.62 -11.45
C PRO A 193 9.84 -13.67 -11.28
N ASN A 194 9.28 -13.80 -10.06
CA ASN A 194 8.27 -14.81 -9.72
C ASN A 194 6.98 -14.17 -9.19
N TYR A 195 5.83 -14.53 -9.77
CA TYR A 195 4.50 -14.04 -9.35
C TYR A 195 3.51 -15.18 -9.10
N VAL A 196 2.61 -14.99 -8.12
CA VAL A 196 1.47 -15.88 -7.82
C VAL A 196 0.16 -15.16 -8.10
N ARG A 197 -0.81 -15.81 -8.74
CA ARG A 197 -2.11 -15.20 -9.05
C ARG A 197 -3.09 -15.39 -7.89
N ILE A 198 -3.71 -14.30 -7.44
CA ILE A 198 -4.79 -14.35 -6.43
C ILE A 198 -6.04 -13.72 -7.02
N LYS A 199 -7.16 -14.45 -6.95
CA LYS A 199 -8.47 -14.00 -7.43
C LYS A 199 -9.32 -13.59 -6.23
N VAL A 200 -9.64 -12.31 -6.12
CA VAL A 200 -10.53 -11.81 -5.05
C VAL A 200 -11.83 -11.37 -5.69
N LYS A 201 -12.88 -12.20 -5.54
CA LYS A 201 -14.32 -12.09 -5.90
C LYS A 201 -14.78 -11.37 -7.19
N THR A 202 -14.02 -10.45 -7.75
CA THR A 202 -14.22 -9.77 -9.05
C THR A 202 -12.90 -9.30 -9.71
N GLU A 203 -11.77 -9.29 -8.99
CA GLU A 203 -10.49 -8.79 -9.48
C GLU A 203 -9.39 -9.87 -9.50
N ASN A 204 -8.54 -9.80 -10.54
CA ASN A 204 -7.39 -10.68 -10.70
C ASN A 204 -6.13 -9.92 -10.27
N TYR A 205 -5.55 -10.30 -9.13
CA TYR A 205 -4.27 -9.75 -8.68
C TYR A 205 -3.11 -10.70 -8.98
N GLN A 206 -1.93 -10.12 -9.16
CA GLN A 206 -0.67 -10.84 -9.12
C GLN A 206 0.11 -10.42 -7.88
N VAL A 207 0.78 -11.39 -7.25
CA VAL A 207 1.57 -11.18 -6.04
C VAL A 207 3.01 -11.52 -6.32
N CYS A 208 3.91 -10.55 -6.20
CA CYS A 208 5.33 -10.83 -6.09
C CYS A 208 5.68 -11.24 -4.67
N LEU A 209 6.49 -12.28 -4.56
CA LEU A 209 7.20 -12.64 -3.35
C LEU A 209 8.66 -12.18 -3.52
N PRO A 210 9.19 -11.33 -2.61
CA PRO A 210 10.58 -10.92 -2.62
C PRO A 210 11.53 -12.10 -2.34
#